data_AF-A0A961RJ92-F1
#
_entry.id   AF-A0A961RJ92-F1
#
_cell.length_a   1.000
_cell.length_b   1.000
_cell.length_c   1.000
_cell.angle_alpha   90.00
_cell.angle_beta   90.00
_cell.angle_gamma   90.00
#
_symmetry.space_group_name_H-M   'P 1'
#
loop_
_entity.id
_entity.type
_entity.pdbx_description
1 polymer ?
#
loop_
_entity_poly.entity_id
_entity_poly.type
_entity_poly.pdbx_seq_one_letter_code
_entity_poly.pdbx_strand_id
1 'polypeptide(L)'
;MKGADELPADILTKYEVLDWRNAIAILSTVHEEAFGEVLDVLARFQLRFSSIATGGGNKSPVSRFIDSELYARGWTEKSFDTAIVVDGEIAPSPTHSVDCVKGRVALEVEWNNKDPFFDRDLNNFRLLYDLRIIDAGLIVTRATSLETVLKTAGRSATTYGKATTHTEKLFPKIIGGGAGGCPVLVFGIKPEAYIDDR
;
A
#
# COMPACT_ATOMS: atom_id res chain seq x y z
N MET A 1 -19.41 1.07 14.14
CA MET A 1 -18.47 0.29 13.31
C MET A 1 -17.45 1.29 12.82
N LYS A 2 -16.17 1.11 13.16
CA LYS A 2 -15.15 2.13 12.90
C LYS A 2 -15.04 2.41 11.39
N GLY A 3 -15.29 3.66 10.99
CA GLY A 3 -15.14 4.13 9.61
C GLY A 3 -13.83 4.90 9.40
N ALA A 4 -13.59 5.36 8.16
CA ALA A 4 -12.41 6.16 7.82
C ALA A 4 -12.28 7.43 8.68
N ASP A 5 -13.39 8.07 9.02
CA ASP A 5 -13.44 9.30 9.84
C ASP A 5 -13.01 9.07 11.31
N GLU A 6 -12.85 7.82 11.75
CA GLU A 6 -12.42 7.46 13.09
C GLU A 6 -10.91 7.16 13.19
N LEU A 7 -10.17 7.32 12.09
CA LEU A 7 -8.71 7.22 12.11
C LEU A 7 -8.07 8.38 12.90
N PRO A 8 -6.86 8.18 13.46
CA PRO A 8 -6.12 9.24 14.13
C PRO A 8 -5.97 10.51 13.27
N ALA A 9 -6.04 11.69 13.91
CA ALA A 9 -6.08 12.97 13.21
C ALA A 9 -4.82 13.26 12.37
N ASP A 10 -3.66 12.78 12.82
CA ASP A 10 -2.40 12.85 12.07
C ASP A 10 -2.42 12.00 10.80
N ILE A 11 -3.06 10.83 10.83
CA ILE A 11 -3.31 10.01 9.64
C ILE A 11 -4.23 10.74 8.68
N LEU A 12 -5.37 11.25 9.15
CA LEU A 12 -6.31 12.00 8.32
C LEU A 12 -5.69 13.29 7.74
N THR A 13 -4.73 13.88 8.45
CA THR A 13 -3.99 15.05 7.97
C THR A 13 -3.01 14.68 6.87
N LYS A 14 -2.27 13.57 7.00
CA LYS A 14 -1.18 13.20 6.07
C LYS A 14 -1.61 12.31 4.91
N TYR A 15 -2.77 11.66 5.01
CA TYR A 15 -3.20 10.65 4.04
C TYR A 15 -4.61 10.92 3.48
N GLU A 16 -4.78 10.61 2.20
CA GLU A 16 -6.06 10.37 1.55
C GLU A 16 -6.40 8.89 1.73
N VAL A 17 -7.56 8.59 2.30
CA VAL A 17 -7.91 7.23 2.70
C VAL A 17 -9.06 6.70 1.84
N LEU A 18 -8.92 5.48 1.32
CA LEU A 18 -10.01 4.71 0.75
C LEU A 18 -10.20 3.44 1.58
N ASP A 19 -11.35 3.34 2.25
CA ASP A 19 -11.77 2.12 2.94
C ASP A 19 -12.72 1.31 2.05
N TRP A 20 -12.24 0.20 1.50
CA TRP A 20 -13.02 -0.67 0.63
C TRP A 20 -13.46 -1.94 1.35
N ARG A 21 -14.77 -2.21 1.31
CA ARG A 21 -15.41 -3.37 1.94
C ARG A 21 -15.16 -3.48 3.46
N ASN A 22 -15.19 -2.35 4.16
CA ASN A 22 -15.03 -2.26 5.61
C ASN A 22 -13.69 -2.81 6.11
N ALA A 23 -12.61 -2.57 5.36
CA ALA A 23 -11.27 -3.01 5.72
C ALA A 23 -10.87 -2.45 7.10
N ILE A 24 -11.19 -1.19 7.40
CA ILE A 24 -10.91 -0.60 8.72
C ILE A 24 -11.62 -1.36 9.84
N ALA A 25 -12.88 -1.74 9.66
CA ALA A 25 -13.62 -2.47 10.69
C ALA A 25 -12.98 -3.84 10.98
N ILE A 26 -12.55 -4.55 9.94
CA ILE A 26 -11.86 -5.85 10.06
C ILE A 26 -10.49 -5.65 10.72
N LEU A 27 -9.68 -4.72 10.22
CA LEU A 27 -8.34 -4.45 10.71
C LEU A 27 -8.34 -4.01 12.18
N SER A 28 -9.24 -3.09 12.55
CA SER A 28 -9.31 -2.53 13.91
C SER A 28 -9.93 -3.45 14.96
N THR A 29 -10.59 -4.54 14.55
CA THR A 29 -11.27 -5.47 15.46
C THR A 29 -10.57 -6.83 15.53
N VAL A 30 -10.15 -7.36 14.38
CA VAL A 30 -9.56 -8.71 14.27
C VAL A 30 -8.03 -8.64 14.28
N HIS A 31 -7.46 -7.60 13.69
CA HIS A 31 -6.01 -7.45 13.49
C HIS A 31 -5.46 -6.20 14.16
N GLU A 32 -5.97 -5.88 15.36
CA GLU A 32 -5.74 -4.61 16.06
C GLU A 32 -4.25 -4.29 16.25
N GLU A 33 -3.43 -5.28 16.63
CA GLU A 33 -1.98 -5.11 16.80
C GLU A 33 -1.32 -4.73 15.48
N ALA A 34 -1.50 -5.53 14.43
CA ALA A 34 -0.91 -5.28 13.12
C ALA A 34 -1.37 -3.92 12.56
N PHE A 35 -2.66 -3.59 12.70
CA PHE A 35 -3.17 -2.32 12.23
C PHE A 35 -2.62 -1.14 13.01
N GLY A 36 -2.55 -1.23 14.34
CA GLY A 36 -1.96 -0.21 15.20
C GLY A 36 -0.49 0.06 14.86
N GLU A 37 0.27 -0.97 14.48
CA GLU A 37 1.65 -0.82 14.02
C GLU A 37 1.74 -0.08 12.70
N VAL A 38 0.88 -0.40 11.72
CA VAL A 38 0.82 0.35 10.45
C VAL A 38 0.50 1.82 10.73
N LEU A 39 -0.50 2.10 11.55
CA LEU A 39 -0.87 3.48 11.89
C LEU A 39 0.28 4.22 12.59
N ASP A 40 0.99 3.60 13.52
CA ASP A 40 2.15 4.23 14.16
C ASP A 40 3.28 4.56 13.16
N VAL A 41 3.60 3.62 12.27
CA VAL A 41 4.64 3.84 11.24
C VAL A 41 4.23 4.98 10.30
N LEU A 42 2.98 5.00 9.85
CA LEU A 42 2.46 6.05 8.98
C LEU A 42 2.34 7.41 9.70
N ALA A 43 1.99 7.42 10.98
CA ALA A 43 1.97 8.62 11.81
C ALA A 43 3.36 9.27 11.90
N ARG A 44 4.40 8.46 12.09
CA ARG A 44 5.80 8.93 12.18
C ARG A 44 6.44 9.24 10.83
N PHE A 45 5.90 8.71 9.73
CA PHE A 45 6.43 8.95 8.40
C PHE A 45 6.41 10.45 8.04
N GLN A 46 7.49 10.87 7.39
CA GLN A 46 7.68 12.20 6.83
C GLN A 46 8.31 12.03 5.45
N LEU A 47 7.68 12.62 4.44
CA LEU A 47 8.23 12.64 3.10
C LEU A 47 9.26 13.77 2.99
N ARG A 48 10.53 13.45 3.19
CA ARG A 48 11.60 14.45 3.14
C ARG A 48 12.01 14.78 1.71
N PHE A 49 12.46 16.01 1.46
CA PHE A 49 13.10 16.37 0.20
C PHE A 49 14.25 15.40 -0.12
N SER A 50 15.12 15.12 0.86
CA SER A 50 16.22 14.16 0.74
C SER A 50 15.78 12.75 0.29
N SER A 51 14.60 12.29 0.71
CA SER A 51 14.04 10.97 0.37
C SER A 51 13.56 10.87 -1.08
N ILE A 52 13.19 11.99 -1.68
CA ILE A 52 12.79 12.05 -3.10
C ILE A 52 13.91 12.58 -3.99
N ALA A 53 14.96 13.14 -3.37
CA ALA A 53 16.10 13.77 -4.04
C ALA A 53 16.94 12.79 -4.87
N THR A 54 17.15 11.60 -4.32
CA THR A 54 17.92 10.55 -4.96
C THR A 54 17.05 9.80 -5.98
N GLY A 55 17.34 9.98 -7.28
CA GLY A 55 16.78 9.14 -8.34
C GLY A 55 17.63 7.89 -8.55
N GLY A 56 17.00 6.75 -8.84
CA GLY A 56 17.68 5.49 -9.18
C GLY A 56 17.90 4.54 -7.99
N GLY A 57 18.10 3.25 -8.31
CA GLY A 57 18.22 2.15 -7.34
C GLY A 57 16.98 1.22 -7.33
N ASN A 58 17.13 0.01 -6.78
CA ASN A 58 16.08 -1.02 -6.82
C ASN A 58 14.86 -0.71 -5.94
N LYS A 59 15.01 -0.01 -4.80
CA LYS A 59 13.90 0.37 -3.90
C LYS A 59 14.03 1.84 -3.48
N SER A 60 12.93 2.56 -3.34
CA SER A 60 12.96 4.00 -2.97
C SER A 60 13.29 4.17 -1.47
N PRO A 61 13.87 5.32 -1.04
CA PRO A 61 14.02 5.63 0.38
C PRO A 61 12.68 5.65 1.13
N VAL A 62 11.60 6.02 0.45
CA VAL A 62 10.24 6.02 1.01
C VAL A 62 9.77 4.60 1.33
N SER A 63 9.85 3.70 0.35
CA SER A 63 9.48 2.30 0.54
C SER A 63 10.35 1.65 1.62
N ARG A 64 11.67 1.86 1.56
CA ARG A 64 12.62 1.32 2.55
C ARG A 64 12.29 1.74 3.98
N PHE A 65 11.88 2.98 4.22
CA PHE A 65 11.52 3.43 5.56
C PHE A 65 10.34 2.62 6.10
N ILE A 66 9.24 2.55 5.33
CA ILE A 66 8.03 1.85 5.75
C ILE A 66 8.34 0.37 6.00
N ASP A 67 9.03 -0.27 5.05
CA ASP A 67 9.43 -1.68 5.18
C ASP A 67 10.27 -1.90 6.44
N SER A 68 11.33 -1.11 6.66
CA SER A 68 12.25 -1.32 7.78
C SER A 68 11.57 -1.15 9.13
N GLU A 69 10.66 -0.19 9.25
CA GLU A 69 9.93 0.07 10.50
C GLU A 69 8.90 -1.03 10.78
N LEU A 70 8.28 -1.60 9.74
CA LEU A 70 7.39 -2.76 9.87
C LEU A 70 8.19 -4.04 10.14
N TYR A 71 9.32 -4.26 9.47
CA TYR A 71 10.18 -5.42 9.70
C TYR A 71 10.72 -5.46 11.13
N ALA A 72 11.05 -4.30 11.70
CA ALA A 72 11.42 -4.19 13.12
C ALA A 72 10.29 -4.65 14.08
N ARG A 73 9.05 -4.76 13.60
CA ARG A 73 7.85 -5.21 14.32
C ARG A 73 7.40 -6.62 13.93
N GLY A 74 8.27 -7.36 13.24
CA GLY A 74 8.03 -8.75 12.85
C GLY A 74 7.19 -8.93 11.58
N TRP A 75 6.99 -7.87 10.81
CA TRP A 75 6.49 -8.01 9.44
C TRP A 75 7.59 -8.60 8.55
N THR A 76 7.20 -9.33 7.51
CA THR A 76 8.16 -9.96 6.58
C THR A 76 7.69 -9.85 5.15
N GLU A 77 8.61 -9.62 4.22
CA GLU A 77 8.38 -9.91 2.80
C GLU A 77 8.07 -11.39 2.64
N LYS A 78 7.01 -11.72 1.88
CA LYS A 78 6.56 -13.11 1.77
C LYS A 78 6.03 -13.44 0.39
N SER A 79 6.62 -14.47 -0.22
CA SER A 79 6.06 -15.18 -1.37
C SER A 79 5.16 -16.32 -0.90
N PHE A 80 4.10 -16.60 -1.67
CA PHE A 80 3.16 -17.68 -1.36
C PHE A 80 3.12 -18.66 -2.53
N ASP A 81 3.63 -19.87 -2.34
CA ASP A 81 3.53 -20.93 -3.34
C ASP A 81 2.09 -21.44 -3.38
N THR A 82 1.35 -21.07 -4.43
CA THR A 82 -0.05 -21.47 -4.60
C THR A 82 -0.24 -22.30 -5.85
N ALA A 83 -1.12 -23.31 -5.78
CA ALA A 83 -1.46 -24.16 -6.91
C ALA A 83 -2.94 -24.53 -6.87
N ILE A 84 -3.51 -24.73 -8.05
CA ILE A 84 -4.86 -25.26 -8.23
C ILE A 84 -4.71 -26.72 -8.64
N VAL A 85 -5.41 -27.61 -7.94
CA VAL A 85 -5.39 -29.05 -8.23
C VAL A 85 -6.77 -29.45 -8.76
N VAL A 86 -6.84 -29.96 -9.99
CA VAL A 86 -8.07 -30.45 -10.62
C VAL A 86 -7.84 -31.88 -11.06
N ASP A 87 -8.60 -32.83 -10.51
CA ASP A 87 -8.50 -34.26 -10.81
C ASP A 87 -7.07 -34.85 -10.70
N GLY A 88 -6.24 -34.27 -9.83
CA GLY A 88 -4.85 -34.67 -9.61
C GLY A 88 -3.83 -33.91 -10.47
N GLU A 89 -4.26 -33.13 -11.46
CA GLU A 89 -3.39 -32.25 -12.25
C GLU A 89 -3.12 -30.95 -11.49
N ILE A 90 -1.83 -30.63 -11.32
CA ILE A 90 -1.38 -29.44 -10.59
C ILE A 90 -1.10 -28.32 -11.60
N ALA A 91 -1.86 -27.24 -11.52
CA ALA A 91 -1.60 -26.00 -12.22
C ALA A 91 -1.03 -24.96 -11.25
N PRO A 92 0.21 -24.47 -11.44
CA PRO A 92 0.76 -23.41 -10.60
C PRO A 92 -0.09 -22.14 -10.75
N SER A 93 -0.44 -21.53 -9.62
CA SER A 93 -1.12 -20.25 -9.59
C SER A 93 -0.09 -19.17 -9.26
N PRO A 94 0.27 -18.30 -10.22
CA PRO A 94 1.33 -17.33 -10.01
C PRO A 94 0.87 -16.26 -9.01
N THR A 95 1.67 -16.12 -7.95
CA THR A 95 1.61 -15.01 -6.99
C THR A 95 2.86 -14.14 -7.16
N HIS A 96 2.84 -12.96 -6.56
CA HIS A 96 4.06 -12.20 -6.31
C HIS A 96 4.30 -12.05 -4.81
N SER A 97 5.55 -11.76 -4.44
CA SER A 97 5.92 -11.46 -3.07
C SER A 97 5.20 -10.21 -2.59
N VAL A 98 4.52 -10.31 -1.45
CA VAL A 98 3.95 -9.14 -0.78
C VAL A 98 5.06 -8.47 0.03
N ASP A 99 5.19 -7.14 -0.09
CA ASP A 99 6.23 -6.36 0.60
C ASP A 99 6.24 -6.62 2.12
N CYS A 100 5.07 -6.54 2.77
CA CYS A 100 4.95 -6.68 4.22
C CYS A 100 3.75 -7.57 4.59
N VAL A 101 4.01 -8.69 5.25
CA VAL A 101 2.97 -9.57 5.83
C VAL A 101 3.18 -9.75 7.32
N LYS A 102 2.10 -9.60 8.11
CA LYS A 102 2.03 -10.03 9.51
C LYS A 102 0.67 -10.66 9.79
N GLY A 103 0.69 -11.87 10.33
CA GLY A 103 -0.54 -12.65 10.52
C GLY A 103 -1.28 -12.86 9.19
N ARG A 104 -2.50 -12.33 9.10
CA ARG A 104 -3.37 -12.40 7.92
C ARG A 104 -3.58 -11.04 7.27
N VAL A 105 -2.64 -10.12 7.46
CA VAL A 105 -2.66 -8.78 6.88
C VAL A 105 -1.49 -8.65 5.90
N ALA A 106 -1.79 -8.19 4.69
CA ALA A 106 -0.81 -7.93 3.64
C ALA A 106 -0.75 -6.43 3.32
N LEU A 107 0.46 -5.89 3.14
CA LEU A 107 0.69 -4.48 2.83
C LEU A 107 1.70 -4.36 1.68
N GLU A 108 1.37 -3.51 0.70
CA GLU A 108 2.22 -3.16 -0.45
C GLU A 108 2.57 -1.66 -0.43
N VAL A 109 3.82 -1.31 -0.71
CA VAL A 109 4.27 0.09 -0.76
C VAL A 109 4.58 0.53 -2.19
N GLU A 110 3.59 1.14 -2.83
CA GLU A 110 3.64 1.54 -4.24
C GLU A 110 3.97 3.03 -4.41
N TRP A 111 5.28 3.35 -4.40
CA TRP A 111 5.76 4.74 -4.39
C TRP A 111 5.77 5.43 -5.76
N ASN A 112 6.25 4.76 -6.82
CA ASN A 112 6.45 5.42 -8.11
C ASN A 112 6.63 4.46 -9.30
N ASN A 113 6.09 3.25 -9.18
CA ASN A 113 6.19 2.25 -10.22
C ASN A 113 5.26 2.62 -11.40
N LYS A 114 5.42 1.92 -12.53
CA LYS A 114 4.48 2.07 -13.67
C LYS A 114 3.14 1.40 -13.33
N ASP A 115 2.10 1.73 -14.09
CA ASP A 115 0.72 1.29 -13.83
C ASP A 115 0.40 -0.20 -13.62
N PRO A 116 1.07 -1.20 -14.26
CA PRO A 116 0.62 -2.59 -14.11
C PRO A 116 0.78 -3.15 -12.69
N PHE A 117 1.46 -2.42 -11.80
CA PHE A 117 1.73 -2.83 -10.43
C PHE A 117 0.44 -2.87 -9.60
N PHE A 118 -0.45 -1.89 -9.72
CA PHE A 118 -1.73 -1.94 -9.01
C PHE A 118 -2.60 -3.13 -9.42
N ASP A 119 -2.66 -3.46 -10.71
CA ASP A 119 -3.45 -4.62 -11.16
C ASP A 119 -2.86 -5.93 -10.60
N ARG A 120 -1.53 -6.02 -10.54
CA ARG A 120 -0.80 -7.15 -9.95
C ARG A 120 -1.09 -7.27 -8.45
N ASP A 121 -0.95 -6.18 -7.70
CA ASP A 121 -1.13 -6.12 -6.24
C ASP A 121 -2.57 -6.43 -5.84
N LEU A 122 -3.55 -5.81 -6.50
CA LEU A 122 -4.96 -6.08 -6.27
C LEU A 122 -5.35 -7.52 -6.63
N ASN A 123 -4.81 -8.05 -7.73
CA ASN A 123 -5.05 -9.44 -8.11
C ASN A 123 -4.45 -10.43 -7.09
N ASN A 124 -3.28 -10.14 -6.55
CA ASN A 124 -2.65 -10.97 -5.52
C ASN A 124 -3.43 -10.90 -4.21
N PHE A 125 -3.87 -9.72 -3.78
CA PHE A 125 -4.76 -9.59 -2.62
C PHE A 125 -6.06 -10.36 -2.80
N ARG A 126 -6.67 -10.31 -3.99
CA ARG A 126 -7.85 -11.10 -4.33
C ARG A 126 -7.58 -12.60 -4.16
N LEU A 127 -6.50 -13.10 -4.77
CA LEU A 127 -6.15 -14.52 -4.72
C LEU A 127 -5.85 -14.98 -3.29
N LEU A 128 -5.01 -14.25 -2.56
CA LEU A 128 -4.64 -14.58 -1.18
C LEU A 128 -5.85 -14.54 -0.25
N TYR A 129 -6.79 -13.63 -0.48
CA TYR A 129 -8.04 -13.57 0.27
C TYR A 129 -8.95 -14.78 -0.03
N ASP A 130 -9.15 -15.11 -1.30
CA ASP A 130 -9.98 -16.24 -1.72
C ASP A 130 -9.41 -17.59 -1.21
N LEU A 131 -8.08 -17.70 -1.13
CA LEU A 131 -7.36 -18.83 -0.53
C LEU A 131 -7.35 -18.80 1.01
N ARG A 132 -7.99 -17.80 1.64
CA ARG A 132 -8.04 -17.60 3.09
C ARG A 132 -6.65 -17.47 3.71
N ILE A 133 -5.70 -16.87 3.00
CA ILE A 133 -4.35 -16.58 3.51
C ILE A 133 -4.34 -15.23 4.23
N ILE A 134 -5.00 -14.22 3.64
CA ILE A 134 -5.17 -12.89 4.22
C ILE A 134 -6.66 -12.58 4.45
N ASP A 135 -6.94 -11.67 5.37
CA ASP A 135 -8.28 -11.13 5.61
C ASP A 135 -8.44 -9.69 5.08
N ALA A 136 -7.33 -8.96 4.91
CA ALA A 136 -7.32 -7.62 4.35
C ALA A 136 -5.97 -7.28 3.70
N GLY A 137 -6.02 -6.49 2.63
CA GLY A 137 -4.87 -5.87 1.99
C GLY A 137 -4.76 -4.39 2.31
N LEU A 138 -3.53 -3.86 2.38
CA LEU A 138 -3.25 -2.44 2.52
C LEU A 138 -2.34 -1.97 1.39
N ILE A 139 -2.58 -0.76 0.90
CA ILE A 139 -1.69 -0.12 -0.08
C ILE A 139 -1.28 1.23 0.45
N VAL A 140 0.02 1.47 0.58
CA VAL A 140 0.57 2.80 0.81
C VAL A 140 1.09 3.32 -0.53
N THR A 141 0.53 4.43 -1.01
CA THR A 141 0.91 5.04 -2.29
C THR A 141 0.90 6.55 -2.18
N ARG A 142 1.04 7.27 -3.29
CA ARG A 142 0.93 8.72 -3.33
C ARG A 142 -0.50 9.16 -3.61
N ALA A 143 -0.98 10.15 -2.88
CA ALA A 143 -2.15 10.90 -3.31
C ALA A 143 -1.83 11.66 -4.60
N THR A 144 -2.79 11.80 -5.51
CA THR A 144 -2.61 12.63 -6.72
C THR A 144 -2.23 14.07 -6.38
N SER A 145 -2.77 14.60 -5.27
CA SER A 145 -2.46 15.96 -4.77
C SER A 145 -0.97 16.17 -4.46
N LEU A 146 -0.21 15.11 -4.17
CA LEU A 146 1.22 15.19 -3.88
C LEU A 146 2.06 15.57 -5.11
N GLU A 147 1.53 15.41 -6.33
CA GLU A 147 2.24 15.75 -7.57
C GLU A 147 2.71 17.22 -7.58
N THR A 148 1.94 18.13 -7.00
CA THR A 148 2.30 19.55 -6.89
C THR A 148 3.59 19.75 -6.10
N VAL A 149 3.76 19.04 -4.98
CA VAL A 149 4.97 19.10 -4.14
C VAL A 149 6.16 18.52 -4.88
N LEU A 150 5.98 17.38 -5.55
CA LEU A 150 7.06 16.72 -6.30
C LEU A 150 7.58 17.60 -7.44
N LYS A 151 6.69 18.32 -8.15
CA LYS A 151 7.07 19.31 -9.16
C LYS A 151 7.89 20.45 -8.55
N THR A 152 7.44 21.03 -7.44
CA THR A 152 8.17 22.10 -6.73
C THR A 152 9.53 21.62 -6.20
N ALA A 153 9.64 20.35 -5.81
CA ALA A 153 10.88 19.70 -5.41
C ALA A 153 11.82 19.33 -6.59
N GLY A 154 11.52 19.83 -7.80
CA GLY A 154 12.34 19.65 -9.00
C GLY A 154 12.31 18.26 -9.60
N ARG A 155 11.26 17.46 -9.31
CA ARG A 155 11.10 16.13 -9.91
C ARG A 155 10.43 16.22 -11.29
N SER A 156 10.94 15.47 -12.27
CA SER A 156 10.36 15.43 -13.61
C SER A 156 8.97 14.77 -13.62
N ALA A 157 8.06 15.31 -14.43
CA ALA A 157 6.76 14.68 -14.73
C ALA A 157 6.91 13.32 -15.42
N THR A 158 8.04 13.02 -16.07
CA THR A 158 8.31 11.68 -16.59
C THR A 158 8.69 10.69 -15.48
N THR A 159 9.18 11.20 -14.35
CA THR A 159 9.55 10.39 -13.19
C THR A 159 8.35 10.19 -12.27
N TYR A 160 7.56 11.21 -11.97
CA TYR A 160 6.47 11.14 -10.98
C TYR A 160 5.09 11.58 -11.49
N GLY A 161 4.93 11.73 -12.81
CA GLY A 161 3.69 12.22 -13.40
C GLY A 161 2.67 11.11 -13.68
N LYS A 162 1.73 11.43 -14.56
CA LYS A 162 0.52 10.65 -14.82
C LYS A 162 0.71 9.17 -15.13
N ALA A 163 1.89 8.71 -15.56
CA ALA A 163 2.14 7.31 -15.93
C ALA A 163 2.58 6.42 -14.75
N THR A 164 2.60 6.97 -13.54
CA THR A 164 3.08 6.29 -12.32
C THR A 164 1.97 6.09 -11.29
N THR A 165 2.24 5.28 -10.28
CA THR A 165 1.29 4.95 -9.20
C THR A 165 0.85 6.18 -8.40
N HIS A 166 -0.46 6.45 -8.39
CA HIS A 166 -1.11 7.43 -7.51
C HIS A 166 -2.61 7.11 -7.34
N THR A 167 -3.27 7.76 -6.36
CA THR A 167 -4.65 7.43 -5.96
C THR A 167 -5.69 7.56 -7.08
N GLU A 168 -5.63 8.58 -7.94
CA GLU A 168 -6.56 8.72 -9.09
C GLU A 168 -6.49 7.55 -10.07
N LYS A 169 -5.38 6.78 -10.09
CA LYS A 169 -5.28 5.54 -10.87
C LYS A 169 -5.70 4.30 -10.10
N LEU A 170 -5.43 4.26 -8.81
CA LEU A 170 -5.74 3.11 -7.96
C LEU A 170 -7.23 3.01 -7.65
N PHE A 171 -7.87 4.12 -7.26
CA PHE A 171 -9.26 4.09 -6.78
C PHE A 171 -10.24 3.57 -7.84
N PRO A 172 -10.18 3.99 -9.12
CA PRO A 172 -11.06 3.43 -10.14
C PRO A 172 -10.86 1.92 -10.35
N LYS A 173 -9.65 1.39 -10.15
CA LYS A 173 -9.37 -0.05 -10.26
C LYS A 173 -10.01 -0.82 -9.11
N ILE A 174 -9.93 -0.31 -7.88
CA ILE A 174 -10.58 -0.92 -6.71
C ILE A 174 -12.11 -0.90 -6.88
N ILE A 175 -12.67 0.27 -7.20
CA ILE A 175 -14.12 0.46 -7.41
C ILE A 175 -14.61 -0.39 -8.59
N GLY A 176 -13.81 -0.50 -9.64
CA GLY A 176 -14.07 -1.35 -10.82
C GLY A 176 -13.93 -2.85 -10.55
N GLY A 177 -13.62 -3.27 -9.32
CA GLY A 177 -13.58 -4.67 -8.92
C GLY A 177 -12.21 -5.35 -8.95
N GLY A 178 -11.12 -4.60 -9.10
CA GLY A 178 -9.75 -5.14 -9.16
C GLY A 178 -9.34 -5.96 -7.93
N ALA A 179 -9.83 -5.59 -6.74
CA ALA A 179 -9.61 -6.35 -5.50
C ALA A 179 -10.54 -7.57 -5.34
N GLY A 180 -11.52 -7.74 -6.23
CA GLY A 180 -12.55 -8.76 -6.13
C GLY A 180 -13.24 -8.77 -4.76
N GLY A 181 -13.11 -9.90 -4.06
CA GLY A 181 -13.65 -10.17 -2.73
C GLY A 181 -13.01 -9.37 -1.59
N CYS A 182 -11.72 -9.04 -1.75
CA CYS A 182 -10.82 -8.68 -0.67
C CYS A 182 -11.11 -7.27 -0.11
N PRO A 183 -11.23 -7.12 1.23
CA PRO A 183 -11.17 -5.83 1.90
C PRO A 183 -9.81 -5.16 1.67
N VAL A 184 -9.83 -3.89 1.23
CA VAL A 184 -8.60 -3.14 0.93
C VAL A 184 -8.66 -1.77 1.58
N LEU A 185 -7.58 -1.40 2.28
CA LEU A 185 -7.40 -0.06 2.82
C LEU A 185 -6.25 0.64 2.10
N VAL A 186 -6.50 1.83 1.56
CA VAL A 186 -5.46 2.62 0.88
C VAL A 186 -5.10 3.84 1.69
N PHE A 187 -3.79 4.12 1.79
CA PHE A 187 -3.22 5.35 2.32
C PHE A 187 -2.45 6.08 1.21
N GLY A 188 -3.05 7.13 0.64
CA GLY A 188 -2.41 8.03 -0.31
C GLY A 188 -1.68 9.16 0.41
N ILE A 189 -0.35 9.19 0.38
CA ILE A 189 0.47 10.24 0.99
C ILE A 189 0.14 11.60 0.35
N LYS A 190 -0.31 12.56 1.14
CA LYS A 190 -0.69 13.92 0.71
C LYS A 190 0.46 14.93 0.90
N PRO A 191 0.37 16.15 0.33
CA PRO A 191 1.33 17.23 0.55
C PRO A 191 1.67 17.52 2.02
N GLU A 192 0.74 17.33 2.94
CA GLU A 192 0.94 17.62 4.37
C GLU A 192 1.95 16.68 5.04
N ALA A 193 2.26 15.54 4.42
CA ALA A 193 3.33 14.65 4.89
C ALA A 193 4.73 15.14 4.49
N TYR A 194 4.84 16.13 3.59
CA TYR A 194 6.11 16.60 3.05
C TYR A 194 6.84 17.57 3.97
N ILE A 195 8.16 17.38 4.06
CA ILE A 195 9.07 18.28 4.78
C ILE A 195 10.24 18.62 3.87
N ASP A 196 10.53 19.91 3.75
CA ASP A 196 11.71 20.41 3.09
C ASP A 196 12.89 20.42 4.07
N ASP A 197 13.83 19.48 3.92
CA ASP A 197 14.99 19.30 4.81
C ASP A 197 16.33 19.76 4.19
N ARG A 198 16.25 20.77 3.32
CA ARG A 198 17.39 21.41 2.65
C ARG A 198 18.00 22.58 3.44
#